data_AF-A0A9X8GRP2-F1
#
_entry.id   AF-A0A9X8GRP2-F1
#
_cell.length_a   1.000
_cell.length_b   1.000
_cell.length_c   1.000
_cell.angle_alpha   90.00
_cell.angle_beta   90.00
_cell.angle_gamma   90.00
#
_symmetry.space_group_name_H-M   'P 1'
#
loop_
_entity.id
_entity.type
_entity.pdbx_description
1 polymer ?
#
loop_
_entity_poly.entity_id
_entity_poly.type
_entity_poly.pdbx_seq_one_letter_code
_entity_poly.pdbx_strand_id
1 'polypeptide(L)' 'MKVTHITDIDKFFEVIDSCKGRVELVTGEGDRLNLKSKLSQYVSLANIFSAGEIPELEIVAAEKEDIDKLMNFMING' A
#
# COMPACT_ATOMS: atom_id res chain seq x y z
N MET A 1 4.35 7.72 3.17
CA MET A 1 5.67 7.18 2.74
C MET A 1 5.59 6.82 1.27
N LYS A 2 6.63 7.10 0.47
CA LYS A 2 6.65 6.68 -0.94
C LYS A 2 6.89 5.18 -1.06
N VAL A 3 6.10 4.53 -1.89
CA VAL A 3 6.22 3.09 -2.16
C VAL A 3 7.21 2.89 -3.30
N THR A 4 8.27 2.12 -3.06
CA THR A 4 9.22 1.71 -4.10
C THR A 4 9.41 0.19 -4.04
N HIS A 5 9.54 -0.44 -5.20
CA HIS A 5 9.93 -1.86 -5.34
C HIS A 5 9.09 -2.89 -4.56
N ILE A 6 7.76 -2.91 -4.72
CA ILE A 6 6.95 -4.06 -4.27
C ILE A 6 7.12 -5.21 -5.26
N THR A 7 7.89 -6.23 -4.89
CA THR A 7 8.09 -7.46 -5.67
C THR A 7 7.10 -8.56 -5.29
N ASP A 8 6.74 -8.64 -4.01
CA ASP A 8 5.76 -9.58 -3.46
C ASP A 8 4.50 -8.85 -3.00
N ILE A 9 3.49 -8.87 -3.87
CA ILE A 9 2.26 -8.13 -3.64
C ILE A 9 1.31 -8.88 -2.68
N ASP A 10 1.32 -10.21 -2.69
CA ASP A 10 0.49 -10.99 -1.78
C ASP A 10 0.91 -10.73 -0.33
N LYS A 11 2.23 -10.79 -0.07
CA LYS A 11 2.79 -10.47 1.23
C LYS A 11 2.58 -9.01 1.61
N PHE A 12 2.63 -8.08 0.66
CA PHE A 12 2.27 -6.68 0.92
C PHE A 12 0.84 -6.56 1.45
N PHE A 13 -0.14 -7.22 0.81
CA PHE A 13 -1.51 -7.17 1.28
C PHE A 13 -1.74 -7.93 2.59
N GLU A 14 -1.02 -9.03 2.85
CA GLU A 14 -1.03 -9.68 4.16
C GLU A 14 -0.57 -8.74 5.28
N VAL A 15 0.49 -7.95 5.02
CA VAL A 15 0.98 -6.95 5.97
C VAL A 15 -0.09 -5.88 6.21
N ILE A 16 -0.70 -5.34 5.15
CA ILE A 16 -1.81 -4.36 5.23
C ILE A 16 -3.00 -4.92 6.02
N ASP A 17 -3.38 -6.17 5.76
CA ASP A 17 -4.49 -6.83 6.44
C ASP A 17 -4.20 -7.00 7.94
N SER A 18 -2.93 -7.20 8.31
CA SER A 18 -2.49 -7.29 9.69
C SER A 18 -2.37 -5.94 10.42
N CYS A 19 -2.51 -4.81 9.72
CA CYS A 19 -2.53 -3.48 10.33
C CYS A 19 -3.80 -3.27 11.18
N LYS A 20 -3.67 -2.59 12.31
CA LYS A 20 -4.80 -2.35 13.24
C LYS A 20 -5.66 -1.18 12.78
N GLY A 21 -5.01 -0.10 12.36
CA GLY A 21 -5.64 1.14 11.94
C GLY A 21 -6.04 1.14 10.47
N ARG A 22 -6.49 2.32 10.04
CA ARG A 22 -6.75 2.56 8.63
C ARG A 22 -5.42 2.68 7.89
N VAL A 23 -5.37 2.04 6.72
CA VAL A 23 -4.28 2.21 5.77
C VAL A 23 -4.86 2.66 4.43
N GLU A 24 -4.35 3.77 3.91
CA GLU A 24 -4.82 4.40 2.68
C GLU A 24 -3.67 4.50 1.68
N LEU A 25 -3.98 4.22 0.42
CA LEU A 25 -3.15 4.55 -0.73
C LEU A 25 -3.54 5.94 -1.22
N VAL A 26 -2.57 6.82 -1.39
CA VAL A 26 -2.74 8.15 -1.95
C VAL A 26 -2.01 8.23 -3.28
N THR A 27 -2.71 8.61 -4.34
CA THR A 27 -2.12 8.82 -5.66
C THR A 27 -1.53 10.24 -5.76
N GLY A 28 -0.67 10.49 -6.76
CA GLY A 28 -0.17 11.85 -7.04
C GLY A 28 -1.26 12.88 -7.35
N GLU A 29 -2.46 12.44 -7.73
CA GLU A 29 -3.63 13.29 -7.98
C GLU A 29 -4.44 13.59 -6.70
N GLY A 30 -4.10 12.93 -5.58
CA GLY A 30 -4.74 13.12 -4.28
C GLY A 30 -5.89 12.16 -3.96
N ASP A 31 -6.19 11.20 -4.85
CA ASP A 31 -7.20 10.18 -4.57
C ASP A 31 -6.77 9.29 -3.43
N ARG A 32 -7.72 8.92 -2.55
CA ARG A 32 -7.49 8.06 -1.39
C ARG A 32 -8.26 6.76 -1.52
N LEU A 33 -7.54 5.65 -1.58
CA LEU A 33 -8.13 4.31 -1.55
C LEU A 33 -7.83 3.63 -0.22
N ASN A 34 -8.86 3.09 0.44
CA ASN A 34 -8.70 2.32 1.66
C ASN A 34 -8.15 0.92 1.36
N LEU A 35 -6.88 0.66 1.68
CA LEU A 35 -6.23 -0.61 1.40
C LEU A 35 -6.68 -1.76 2.32
N LYS A 36 -7.49 -1.50 3.36
CA LYS A 36 -8.14 -2.56 4.15
C LYS A 36 -9.34 -3.19 3.43
N SER A 37 -9.84 -2.57 2.36
CA SER A 37 -10.94 -3.11 1.54
C SER A 37 -10.38 -4.04 0.47
N LYS A 38 -10.84 -5.30 0.43
CA LYS A 38 -10.42 -6.25 -0.62
C LYS A 38 -10.71 -5.75 -2.03
N LEU A 39 -11.84 -5.09 -2.25
CA LEU A 39 -12.14 -4.48 -3.55
C LEU A 39 -11.12 -3.38 -3.89
N SER A 40 -10.76 -2.53 -2.92
CA SER A 40 -9.76 -1.49 -3.13
C SER A 40 -8.37 -2.08 -3.36
N GLN A 41 -8.01 -3.19 -2.71
CA GLN A 41 -6.77 -3.93 -3.01
C GLN A 41 -6.74 -4.38 -4.48
N TYR A 42 -7.83 -4.98 -4.98
CA TYR A 42 -7.93 -5.38 -6.39
C TYR A 42 -7.87 -4.19 -7.37
N VAL A 43 -8.52 -3.07 -7.03
CA VAL A 43 -8.45 -1.85 -7.85
C VAL A 43 -7.03 -1.29 -7.86
N SER A 44 -6.36 -1.25 -6.71
CA SER A 44 -4.96 -0.82 -6.59
C SER A 44 -4.02 -1.72 -7.39
N LEU A 45 -4.24 -3.04 -7.38
CA LEU A 45 -3.52 -3.98 -8.22
C LEU A 45 -3.66 -3.65 -9.70
N ALA A 46 -4.90 -3.47 -10.17
CA ALA A 46 -5.16 -3.14 -11.57
C ALA A 46 -4.45 -1.84 -11.98
N ASN A 47 -4.44 -0.82 -11.11
CA ASN A 47 -3.74 0.44 -11.36
C ASN A 47 -2.21 0.27 -11.40
N ILE A 48 -1.63 -0.57 -10.54
CA ILE A 48 -0.19 -0.87 -10.53
C ILE A 48 0.22 -1.67 -11.78
N PHE A 49 -0.60 -2.66 -12.18
CA PHE A 49 -0.30 -3.54 -13.31
C PHE A 49 -0.59 -2.92 -14.69
N SER A 50 -1.50 -1.96 -14.79
CA SER A 50 -1.92 -1.38 -16.08
C SER A 50 -0.91 -0.39 -16.67
N ALA A 51 -0.02 0.19 -15.87
CA ALA A 51 0.87 1.26 -16.33
C ALA A 51 2.29 0.81 -16.72
N GLY A 52 2.74 -0.40 -16.38
CA GLY A 52 4.14 -0.82 -16.61
C GLY A 52 5.20 -0.06 -15.80
N GLU A 53 4.83 1.09 -15.23
CA GLU A 53 5.53 1.88 -14.23
C GLU A 53 4.64 2.00 -13.00
N ILE A 54 5.22 1.86 -11.80
CA ILE A 54 4.51 2.10 -10.55
C ILE A 54 4.32 3.63 -10.45
N PRO A 55 3.08 4.17 -10.45
CA PRO A 55 2.89 5.60 -10.23
C PRO A 55 3.51 6.05 -8.90
N GLU A 56 3.79 7.33 -8.72
CA GLU A 56 4.13 7.82 -7.37
C GLU A 56 2.94 7.55 -6.44
N LEU A 57 3.10 6.52 -5.62
CA LEU A 57 2.11 6.05 -4.67
C LEU A 57 2.62 6.32 -3.27
N GLU A 58 1.75 6.90 -2.45
CA GLU A 58 2.01 7.12 -1.04
C GLU A 58 1.12 6.25 -0.18
N ILE A 59 1.69 5.63 0.85
CA ILE A 59 0.91 4.96 1.88
C ILE A 59 0.82 5.85 3.11
N VAL A 60 -0.40 5.97 3.62
CA VAL A 60 -0.74 6.62 4.88
C VAL A 60 -1.34 5.59 5.81
N ALA A 61 -0.72 5.39 6.97
CA ALA A 61 -1.26 4.56 8.04
C ALA A 61 -1.59 5.44 9.24
N ALA A 62 -2.73 5.17 9.88
CA ALA A 62 -3.23 5.96 11.01
C ALA A 62 -2.43 5.70 12.31
N GLU A 63 -2.01 4.45 12.53
CA GLU A 63 -1.33 4.03 13.74
C GLU A 63 0.18 3.98 13.54
N LYS A 64 0.94 4.39 14.56
CA LYS A 64 2.40 4.39 14.51
C LYS A 64 2.96 2.97 14.33
N GLU A 65 2.39 1.97 15.02
CA GLU A 65 2.89 0.60 14.89
C GLU A 65 2.67 0.02 13.49
N ASP A 66 1.63 0.47 12.80
CA ASP A 66 1.35 0.05 11.42
C ASP A 66 2.33 0.71 10.44
N ILE A 67 2.72 1.97 10.68
CA ILE A 67 3.80 2.64 9.94
C ILE A 67 5.10 1.84 10.07
N ASP A 68 5.49 1.49 11.29
CA ASP A 68 6.72 0.74 11.55
C ASP A 68 6.71 -0.63 10.87
N LYS A 69 5.56 -1.32 10.91
CA LYS A 69 5.36 -2.61 10.23
C LYS A 69 5.52 -2.48 8.71
N LEU A 70 4.89 -1.46 8.12
CA LEU A 70 4.94 -1.21 6.68
C LEU A 70 6.35 -0.80 6.24
N MET A 71 7.05 0.03 7.01
CA MET A 71 8.45 0.36 6.72
C MET A 71 9.35 -0.87 6.78
N ASN A 72 9.15 -1.75 7.77
CA ASN A 72 9.92 -2.98 7.88
C ASN A 72 9.73 -3.88 6.65
N PHE A 73 8.50 -3.97 6.13
CA PHE A 73 8.22 -4.65 4.87
C PHE A 73 8.95 -3.99 3.68
N MET A 74 8.94 -2.66 3.58
CA MET A 74 9.59 -1.97 2.46
C MET A 74 11.12 -2.08 2.46
N ILE A 75 11.75 -2.24 3.63
CA ILE A 75 13.22 -2.31 3.77
C ILE A 75 13.73 -3.75 3.63
N ASN A 76 13.00 -4.72 4.18
CA ASN A 76 13.43 -6.12 4.31
C ASN A 76 12.61 -7.11 3.46
N GLY A 77 11.62 -6.62 2.73
CA GLY A 77 10.66 -7.41 1.96
C GLY A 77 11.16 -7.85 0.60
#